data_AF-A0A7W8CKK6-F1
#
_entry.id   AF-A0A7W8CKK6-F1
#
_cell.length_a   1.000
_cell.length_b   1.000
_cell.length_c   1.000
_cell.angle_alpha   90.00
_cell.angle_beta   90.00
_cell.angle_gamma   90.00
#
_symmetry.space_group_name_H-M   'P 1'
#
loop_
_entity.id
_entity.type
_entity.pdbx_description
1 polymer ?
#
loop_
_entity_poly.entity_id
_entity_poly.type
_entity_poly.pdbx_seq_one_letter_code
_entity_poly.pdbx_strand_id
1 'polypeptide(L)'
;MAMKWVSAAADNPGYSVWHSTPERDPNVQYIIRQKRKTRDFTPVGWIVYVRSSKTEPLRTIYGPAATLKEAKEFVEDWEKIHGQQED
;
A
#
# COMPACT_ATOMS: atom_id res chain seq x y z
N MET A 1 1.78 -11.52 -10.88
CA MET A 1 0.67 -12.17 -10.14
C MET A 1 -0.11 -11.11 -9.38
N ALA A 2 -1.43 -11.25 -9.20
CA ALA A 2 -2.22 -10.26 -8.47
C ALA A 2 -1.94 -10.35 -6.97
N MET A 3 -1.73 -9.20 -6.32
CA MET A 3 -1.41 -9.16 -4.89
C MET A 3 -2.62 -9.47 -4.01
N LYS A 4 -2.40 -10.22 -2.92
CA LYS A 4 -3.45 -10.49 -1.92
C LYS A 4 -3.55 -9.36 -0.90
N TRP A 5 -4.49 -8.45 -1.14
CA TRP A 5 -4.77 -7.32 -0.25
C TRP A 5 -5.67 -7.70 0.93
N VAL A 6 -5.26 -7.34 2.14
CA VAL A 6 -6.00 -7.51 3.39
C VAL A 6 -6.38 -6.14 3.94
N SER A 7 -7.63 -5.99 4.36
CA SER A 7 -8.10 -4.77 5.03
C SER A 7 -7.66 -4.76 6.49
N ALA A 8 -7.03 -3.67 6.94
CA ALA A 8 -6.69 -3.41 8.34
C ALA A 8 -7.43 -2.16 8.88
N ALA A 9 -8.58 -1.84 8.27
CA ALA A 9 -9.38 -0.68 8.62
C ALA A 9 -9.97 -0.74 10.05
N ALA A 10 -10.10 -1.95 10.63
CA ALA A 10 -10.58 -2.16 12.00
C ALA A 10 -9.57 -1.65 13.04
N ASP A 11 -8.28 -1.91 12.80
CA ASP A 11 -7.18 -1.52 13.70
C ASP A 11 -6.71 -0.07 13.50
N ASN A 12 -7.29 0.62 12.51
CA ASN A 12 -6.87 1.98 12.12
C ASN A 12 -8.06 2.94 12.09
N PRO A 13 -8.54 3.40 13.27
CA PRO A 13 -9.61 4.38 13.36
C PRO A 13 -9.31 5.64 12.55
N GLY A 14 -10.29 6.11 11.77
CA GLY A 14 -10.13 7.30 10.93
C GLY A 14 -9.40 7.06 9.61
N TYR A 15 -8.95 5.84 9.31
CA TYR A 15 -8.32 5.50 8.04
C TYR A 15 -8.97 4.28 7.38
N SER A 16 -9.02 4.30 6.05
CA SER A 16 -9.15 3.09 5.24
C SER A 16 -7.75 2.59 4.96
N VAL A 17 -7.42 1.38 5.41
CA VAL A 17 -6.07 0.81 5.32
C VAL A 17 -6.13 -0.58 4.72
N TRP A 18 -5.27 -0.82 3.74
CA TRP A 18 -5.04 -2.12 3.12
C TRP A 18 -3.56 -2.42 3.18
N HIS A 19 -3.20 -3.69 3.38
CA HIS A 19 -1.81 -4.13 3.29
C HIS A 19 -1.70 -5.41 2.46
N SER A 20 -0.51 -5.64 1.95
CA SER A 20 -0.15 -6.84 1.20
C SER A 20 1.32 -7.16 1.43
N THR A 21 1.66 -8.44 1.36
CA THR A 21 3.03 -8.94 1.39
C THR A 21 3.22 -9.74 0.11
N PRO A 22 4.26 -9.44 -0.69
CA PRO A 22 4.53 -10.19 -1.92
C PRO A 22 5.00 -11.60 -1.58
N GLU A 23 4.73 -12.55 -2.48
CA GLU A 23 5.14 -13.95 -2.29
C GLU A 23 6.67 -14.13 -2.34
N ARG A 24 7.38 -13.28 -3.10
CA ARG A 24 8.84 -13.35 -3.25
C ARG A 24 9.61 -13.12 -1.95
N ASP A 25 9.10 -12.26 -1.05
CA ASP A 25 9.79 -11.91 0.18
C ASP A 25 8.78 -11.54 1.30
N PRO A 26 8.67 -12.36 2.35
CA PRO A 26 7.77 -12.10 3.48
C PRO A 26 8.20 -10.92 4.37
N ASN A 27 9.40 -10.36 4.17
CA ASN A 27 9.88 -9.19 4.90
C ASN A 27 9.41 -7.87 4.28
N VAL A 28 9.04 -7.89 2.99
CA VAL A 28 8.47 -6.74 2.31
C VAL A 28 7.00 -6.58 2.70
N GLN A 29 6.58 -5.34 2.97
CA GLN A 29 5.18 -5.04 3.18
C GLN A 29 4.78 -3.75 2.46
N TYR A 30 3.71 -3.86 1.69
CA TYR A 30 3.02 -2.73 1.09
C TYR A 30 1.82 -2.33 1.92
N ILE A 31 1.60 -1.03 2.05
CA ILE A 31 0.45 -0.46 2.76
C ILE A 31 -0.15 0.63 1.89
N ILE A 32 -1.46 0.57 1.68
CA ILE A 32 -2.24 1.61 1.03
C ILE A 32 -3.18 2.20 2.07
N ARG A 33 -3.12 3.51 2.30
CA ARG A 33 -4.04 4.18 3.23
C ARG A 33 -4.63 5.46 2.65
N GLN A 34 -5.86 5.74 3.08
CA GLN A 34 -6.55 7.01 2.86
C GLN A 34 -7.22 7.41 4.18
N LYS A 35 -7.06 8.68 4.59
CA LYS A 35 -7.81 9.21 5.74
C LYS A 35 -9.30 9.22 5.38
N ARG A 36 -10.17 8.77 6.27
CA ARG A 36 -11.62 8.75 6.01
C ARG A 36 -12.16 10.18 5.94
N LYS A 37 -13.16 10.37 5.09
CA LYS A 37 -13.90 11.64 5.01
C LYS A 37 -14.57 11.90 6.36
N THR A 38 -14.46 13.13 6.84
CA THR A 38 -15.24 13.64 7.98
C THR A 38 -16.00 14.89 7.53
N ARG A 39 -16.81 15.47 8.43
CA ARG A 39 -17.52 16.72 8.15
C ARG A 39 -16.57 17.84 7.69
N ASP A 40 -15.41 17.93 8.35
CA ASP A 40 -14.47 19.05 8.20
C ASP A 40 -13.22 18.65 7.38
N PHE A 41 -13.21 17.45 6.78
CA PHE A 41 -12.07 16.94 6.02
C PHE A 41 -12.48 16.11 4.81
N THR A 42 -12.00 16.52 3.64
CA THR A 42 -12.09 15.76 2.39
C THR A 42 -10.75 15.09 2.10
N PRO A 43 -10.70 13.76 1.91
CA PRO A 43 -9.46 13.06 1.60
C PRO A 43 -8.90 13.47 0.24
N VAL A 44 -7.59 13.66 0.17
CA VAL A 44 -6.87 14.09 -1.06
C VAL A 44 -6.56 12.90 -1.98
N GLY A 45 -6.53 11.68 -1.46
CA GLY A 45 -6.30 10.46 -2.23
C GLY A 45 -5.75 9.32 -1.39
N TRP A 46 -5.39 8.24 -2.05
CA TRP A 46 -4.71 7.08 -1.46
C TRP A 46 -3.20 7.28 -1.54
N ILE A 47 -2.50 6.91 -0.47
CA ILE A 47 -1.04 6.95 -0.39
C ILE A 47 -0.52 5.54 -0.21
N VAL A 48 0.51 5.20 -0.98
CA VAL A 48 1.18 3.90 -0.98
C VAL A 48 2.51 4.01 -0.25
N TYR A 49 2.72 3.07 0.67
CA TYR A 49 3.93 2.92 1.45
C TYR A 49 4.52 1.54 1.25
N VAL A 50 5.84 1.45 1.40
CA VAL A 50 6.58 0.19 1.47
C VAL A 50 7.52 0.20 2.66
N ARG A 51 7.72 -0.97 3.25
CA ARG A 51 8.94 -1.27 4.01
C ARG A 51 9.59 -2.50 3.38
N SER A 52 10.90 -2.46 3.19
CA SER A 52 11.66 -3.56 2.58
C SER A 52 12.11 -4.59 3.63
N SER A 53 12.06 -4.24 4.91
CA SER A 53 12.35 -5.13 6.03
C SER A 53 11.50 -4.78 7.25
N LYS A 54 11.34 -5.72 8.19
CA LYS A 54 10.56 -5.50 9.43
C LYS A 54 11.17 -4.46 10.36
N THR A 55 12.48 -4.22 10.23
CA THR A 55 13.25 -3.27 11.04
C THR A 55 13.29 -1.87 10.43
N GLU A 56 12.85 -1.72 9.18
CA GLU A 56 12.86 -0.44 8.49
C GLU A 56 11.55 0.34 8.65
N PRO A 57 11.63 1.69 8.67
CA PRO A 57 10.44 2.53 8.62
C PRO A 57 9.75 2.42 7.27
N LEU A 58 8.44 2.68 7.27
CA LEU A 58 7.65 2.83 6.06
C LEU A 58 8.12 4.05 5.26
N ARG A 59 8.26 3.86 3.95
CA ARG A 59 8.58 4.91 2.98
C ARG A 59 7.41 5.10 2.03
N THR A 60 7.06 6.34 1.73
CA THR A 60 6.06 6.63 0.69
C THR A 60 6.69 6.39 -0.68
N ILE A 61 6.01 5.63 -1.53
CA ILE A 61 6.47 5.36 -2.90
C ILE A 61 5.52 5.91 -3.97
N TYR A 62 4.27 6.20 -3.60
CA TYR A 62 3.30 6.75 -4.53
C TYR A 62 2.14 7.44 -3.83
N GLY A 63 1.58 8.46 -4.48
CA GLY A 63 0.38 9.17 -4.05
C GLY A 63 0.46 10.69 -4.32
N PRO A 64 -0.69 11.38 -4.30
CA PRO A 64 -2.04 10.85 -4.07
C PRO A 64 -2.63 10.15 -5.31
N ALA A 65 -3.07 8.90 -5.15
CA ALA A 65 -3.86 8.19 -6.15
C ALA A 65 -5.34 8.52 -5.97
N ALA A 66 -6.07 8.68 -7.07
CA ALA A 66 -7.50 9.01 -7.06
C ALA A 66 -8.35 7.84 -6.55
N THR A 67 -7.95 6.61 -6.85
CA THR A 67 -8.72 5.40 -6.47
C THR A 67 -7.87 4.35 -5.76
N LEU A 68 -8.51 3.48 -4.98
CA LEU A 68 -7.84 2.31 -4.40
C LEU A 68 -7.30 1.37 -5.48
N LYS A 69 -8.02 1.27 -6.61
CA LYS A 69 -7.63 0.41 -7.73
C LYS A 69 -6.30 0.88 -8.32
N GLU A 70 -6.19 2.17 -8.64
CA GLU A 70 -4.96 2.80 -9.13
C GLU A 70 -3.78 2.59 -8.17
N ALA A 71 -4.00 2.78 -6.87
CA ALA A 71 -2.97 2.53 -5.87
C ALA A 71 -2.50 1.06 -5.82
N LYS A 72 -3.41 0.10 -6.04
CA LYS A 72 -3.06 -1.34 -6.11
C LYS A 72 -2.32 -1.68 -7.40
N GLU A 73 -2.77 -1.14 -8.53
CA GLU A 73 -2.12 -1.32 -9.84
C GLU A 73 -0.69 -0.79 -9.81
N PHE A 74 -0.45 0.38 -9.19
CA PHE A 74 0.90 0.91 -8.99
C PHE A 74 1.81 -0.10 -8.26
N VAL A 75 1.32 -0.72 -7.18
CA VAL A 75 2.12 -1.69 -6.42
C VAL A 75 2.38 -2.95 -7.25
N GLU A 76 1.40 -3.40 -8.03
CA GLU A 76 1.58 -4.55 -8.91
C GLU A 76 2.63 -4.28 -9.99
N ASP A 77 2.64 -3.09 -10.60
CA ASP A 77 3.66 -2.70 -11.58
C ASP A 77 5.03 -2.49 -10.93
N TRP A 78 5.07 -1.88 -9.74
CA TRP A 78 6.27 -1.76 -8.92
C TRP A 78 6.90 -3.13 -8.63
N GLU A 79 6.09 -4.12 -8.25
CA GLU A 79 6.53 -5.49 -8.02
C GLU A 79 6.96 -6.22 -9.30
N LYS A 80 6.39 -5.91 -10.47
CA LYS A 80 6.90 -6.45 -11.74
C LYS A 80 8.31 -5.95 -12.05
N ILE A 81 8.60 -4.67 -11.75
CA ILE A 81 9.91 -4.06 -12.02
C ILE A 81 10.96 -4.52 -11.01
N HIS A 82 10.60 -4.58 -9.73
CA HIS A 82 11.55 -4.85 -8.64
C HIS A 82 11.54 -6.29 -8.13
N GLY A 83 10.53 -7.08 -8.49
CA GLY A 83 10.44 -8.50 -8.17
C GLY A 83 11.09 -9.42 -9.20
N GLN A 84 11.65 -8.88 -10.29
CA GLN A 84 12.37 -9.62 -11.33
C GLN A 84 13.91 -9.67 -11.12
N GLN A 85 14.41 -9.40 -9.91
CA GLN A 85 15.80 -9.69 -9.59
C GLN A 85 15.95 -11.12 -9.06
N GLU A 86 15.97 -12.09 -9.99
CA GLU A 86 16.38 -13.51 -9.90
C GLU A 86 15.98 -14.07 -11.29
N ASP A 87 16.86 -14.33 -12.27
CA ASP A 87 18.17 -15.00 -12.28
C ASP A 87 19.22 -14.29 -13.18
#